data_AF-A0A7M1KDH5-F1
#
_entry.id   AF-A0A7M1KDH5-F1
#
_cell.length_a   1.000
_cell.length_b   1.000
_cell.length_c   1.000
_cell.angle_alpha   90.00
_cell.angle_beta   90.00
_cell.angle_gamma   90.00
#
_symmetry.space_group_name_H-M   'P 1'
#
loop_
_entity.id
_entity.type
_entity.pdbx_description
1 polymer ?
#
loop_
_entity_poly.entity_id
_entity_poly.type
_entity_poly.pdbx_seq_one_letter_code
_entity_poly.pdbx_strand_id
1 'polypeptide(L)'
;MPLPPLPIAEEMLRPLLTCITAIEHLLDAQPDLATVMDAQLRQAFSALNPDSVFLNEYVYDSTSTQGQDSLSLYLQALAAFWSAPHASTGALSVLEAVSQQQRVMFALEADLQLLDARQQLTLAEQAHEKKPGDAQAQTAVASLNARLKTLTEGRHLIENRILHETSNNATPPQTVSITLYSTASPDGSTSLNGCFILTEHLHGPRPTVLYTPQFGVEIFEHFSAMENVLRRRLVSGDDKTLLLANVAQRHRAQASETLRDGQYLRYTPITGPVFSACLHALLDQQQADIEQAFSASHSTFDALATKVRNCLALPLKGSPGVLARLPEALARVGPRCIGTKLPNPRSP
;
A
#
# COMPACT_ATOMS: atom_id res chain seq x y z
N MET A 1 -16.88 27.75 26.23
CA MET A 1 -17.58 26.51 25.83
C MET A 1 -16.73 25.33 26.23
N PRO A 2 -17.27 24.27 26.84
CA PRO A 2 -16.51 23.03 27.04
C PRO A 2 -16.19 22.44 25.66
N LEU A 3 -14.94 21.97 25.46
CA LEU A 3 -14.58 21.23 24.26
C LEU A 3 -15.49 19.98 24.14
N PRO A 4 -15.93 19.62 22.93
CA PRO A 4 -16.65 18.37 22.73
C PRO A 4 -15.81 17.18 23.24
N PRO A 5 -16.45 16.12 23.77
CA PRO A 5 -15.73 14.92 24.18
C PRO A 5 -14.91 14.40 23.01
N LEU A 6 -13.64 14.07 23.26
CA LEU A 6 -12.79 13.45 22.27
C LEU A 6 -13.46 12.14 21.79
N PRO A 7 -13.53 11.90 20.47
CA PRO A 7 -14.02 10.63 19.95
C PRO A 7 -13.20 9.49 20.56
N ILE A 8 -13.87 8.40 20.91
CA ILE A 8 -13.21 7.25 21.50
C ILE A 8 -12.41 6.58 20.39
N ALA A 9 -11.17 6.14 20.65
CA ALA A 9 -10.32 5.51 19.62
C ALA A 9 -11.02 4.36 18.87
N GLU A 10 -11.97 3.68 19.52
CA GLU A 10 -12.81 2.65 18.94
C GLU A 10 -13.69 3.14 17.76
N GLU A 11 -14.18 4.38 17.81
CA GLU A 11 -14.99 5.00 16.75
C GLU A 11 -14.18 5.21 15.46
N MET A 12 -12.86 5.23 15.56
CA MET A 12 -11.92 5.40 14.45
C MET A 12 -11.32 4.07 13.97
N LEU A 13 -11.03 3.16 14.90
CA LEU A 13 -10.49 1.84 14.60
C LEU A 13 -11.49 0.97 13.82
N ARG A 14 -12.80 1.13 14.06
CA ARG A 14 -13.84 0.37 13.33
C ARG A 14 -13.93 0.76 11.85
N PRO A 15 -14.06 2.05 11.46
CA PRO A 15 -13.96 2.46 10.06
C PRO A 15 -12.65 2.02 9.40
N LEU A 16 -11.52 2.10 10.12
CA LEU A 16 -10.22 1.70 9.60
C LEU A 16 -10.20 0.21 9.24
N LEU A 17 -10.69 -0.64 10.15
CA LEU A 17 -10.80 -2.07 9.89
C LEU A 17 -11.68 -2.35 8.69
N THR A 18 -12.84 -1.69 8.58
CA THR A 18 -13.73 -1.82 7.43
C THR A 18 -12.99 -1.50 6.12
N CYS A 19 -12.18 -0.43 6.10
CA CYS A 19 -11.36 -0.07 4.93
C CYS A 19 -10.32 -1.14 4.60
N ILE A 20 -9.60 -1.65 5.60
CA ILE A 20 -8.58 -2.69 5.40
C ILE A 20 -9.23 -3.96 4.84
N THR A 21 -10.31 -4.43 5.47
CA THR A 21 -11.04 -5.62 5.02
C THR A 21 -11.63 -5.44 3.62
N ALA A 22 -12.10 -4.23 3.27
CA ALA A 22 -12.58 -3.93 1.93
C ALA A 22 -11.44 -4.00 0.90
N ILE A 23 -10.26 -3.46 1.21
CA ILE A 23 -9.07 -3.59 0.35
C ILE A 23 -8.68 -5.06 0.21
N GLU A 24 -8.55 -5.80 1.30
CA GLU A 24 -8.18 -7.22 1.28
C GLU A 24 -9.17 -8.05 0.46
N HIS A 25 -10.48 -7.85 0.67
CA HIS A 25 -11.51 -8.55 -0.10
C HIS A 25 -11.41 -8.25 -1.61
N LEU A 26 -11.10 -7.01 -1.99
CA LEU A 26 -10.89 -6.66 -3.39
C LEU A 26 -9.62 -7.36 -3.93
N LEU A 27 -8.52 -7.32 -3.19
CA LEU A 27 -7.25 -7.92 -3.62
C LEU A 27 -7.29 -9.45 -3.68
N ASP A 28 -8.04 -10.10 -2.80
CA ASP A 28 -8.23 -11.55 -2.77
C ASP A 28 -9.01 -12.07 -4.00
N ALA A 29 -9.73 -11.19 -4.69
CA ALA A 29 -10.46 -11.51 -5.92
C ALA A 29 -9.59 -11.43 -7.20
N GLN A 30 -8.29 -11.11 -7.06
CA GLN A 30 -7.35 -11.13 -8.19
C GLN A 30 -7.30 -12.52 -8.85
N PRO A 31 -7.07 -12.59 -10.17
CA PRO A 31 -7.10 -13.85 -10.91
C PRO A 31 -6.00 -14.82 -10.46
N ASP A 32 -6.41 -15.99 -9.97
CA ASP A 32 -5.51 -17.10 -9.67
C ASP A 32 -5.02 -17.77 -10.97
N LEU A 33 -3.72 -17.99 -11.07
CA LEU A 33 -3.07 -18.51 -12.29
C LEU A 33 -3.68 -19.85 -12.72
N ALA A 34 -3.93 -20.77 -11.79
CA ALA A 34 -4.48 -22.09 -12.12
C ALA A 34 -5.90 -21.99 -12.67
N THR A 35 -6.71 -21.10 -12.12
CA THR A 35 -8.07 -20.86 -12.59
C THR A 35 -8.08 -20.26 -14.00
N VAL A 36 -7.21 -19.28 -14.27
CA VAL A 36 -7.12 -18.66 -15.60
C VAL A 36 -6.64 -19.67 -16.64
N MET A 37 -5.61 -20.46 -16.32
CA MET A 37 -5.08 -21.47 -17.22
C MET A 37 -6.08 -22.63 -17.45
N ASP A 38 -6.80 -23.10 -16.42
CA ASP A 38 -7.85 -24.13 -16.55
C ASP A 38 -9.01 -23.65 -17.42
N ALA A 39 -9.47 -22.41 -17.26
CA ALA A 39 -10.53 -21.83 -18.09
C ALA A 39 -10.13 -21.80 -19.57
N GLN A 40 -8.87 -21.48 -19.87
CA GLN A 40 -8.33 -21.50 -21.23
C GLN A 40 -8.21 -22.89 -21.80
N LEU A 41 -7.68 -23.83 -21.03
CA LEU A 41 -7.61 -25.22 -21.45
C LEU A 41 -9.01 -25.74 -21.77
N ARG A 42 -10.02 -25.48 -20.93
CA ARG A 42 -11.41 -25.86 -21.20
C ARG A 42 -11.97 -25.22 -22.47
N GLN A 43 -11.68 -23.94 -22.72
CA GLN A 43 -12.10 -23.25 -23.94
C GLN A 43 -11.43 -23.88 -25.18
N ALA A 44 -10.14 -24.20 -25.12
CA ALA A 44 -9.40 -24.87 -26.19
C ALA A 44 -9.83 -26.33 -26.39
N PHE A 45 -10.08 -27.08 -25.31
CA PHE A 45 -10.54 -28.47 -25.36
C PHE A 45 -12.00 -28.60 -25.80
N SER A 46 -12.84 -27.60 -25.56
CA SER A 46 -14.19 -27.57 -26.15
C SER A 46 -14.16 -27.54 -27.69
N ALA A 47 -13.01 -27.24 -28.29
CA ALA A 47 -12.76 -27.26 -29.73
C ALA A 47 -12.03 -28.53 -30.24
N LEU A 48 -11.63 -29.47 -29.36
CA LEU A 48 -10.84 -30.66 -29.72
C LEU A 48 -11.47 -31.97 -29.19
N ASN A 49 -11.30 -33.05 -29.96
CA ASN A 49 -11.87 -34.39 -29.70
C ASN A 49 -11.26 -35.00 -28.42
N PRO A 50 -12.04 -35.53 -27.46
CA PRO A 50 -11.60 -35.83 -26.09
C PRO A 50 -10.65 -37.03 -25.88
N ASP A 51 -10.24 -37.74 -26.94
CA ASP A 51 -9.47 -39.00 -26.83
C ASP A 51 -7.93 -38.82 -26.81
N SER A 52 -7.38 -37.60 -26.72
CA SER A 52 -5.97 -37.39 -27.10
C SER A 52 -5.03 -36.64 -26.14
N VAL A 53 -5.31 -36.45 -24.84
CA VAL A 53 -4.33 -35.74 -23.98
C VAL A 53 -4.19 -36.30 -22.57
N PHE A 54 -2.96 -36.76 -22.25
CA PHE A 54 -2.50 -37.09 -20.90
C PHE A 54 -1.91 -35.84 -20.23
N LEU A 55 -2.42 -35.50 -19.05
CA LEU A 55 -1.87 -34.50 -18.14
C LEU A 55 -1.00 -35.22 -17.11
N ASN A 56 0.32 -35.15 -17.22
CA ASN A 56 1.24 -35.26 -16.09
C ASN A 56 2.63 -34.78 -16.51
N GLU A 57 3.19 -33.84 -15.73
CA GLU A 57 4.55 -33.26 -15.83
C GLU A 57 4.83 -32.35 -17.04
N TYR A 58 4.11 -31.22 -17.13
CA TYR A 58 4.56 -30.10 -17.97
C TYR A 58 5.63 -29.28 -17.25
N VAL A 59 6.87 -29.37 -17.75
CA VAL A 59 7.92 -28.39 -17.46
C VAL A 59 7.60 -27.12 -18.25
N TYR A 60 7.46 -25.99 -17.57
CA TYR A 60 7.21 -24.72 -18.24
C TYR A 60 8.50 -24.20 -18.90
N ASP A 61 8.46 -23.99 -20.22
CA ASP A 61 9.53 -23.37 -21.00
C ASP A 61 9.13 -21.95 -21.42
N SER A 62 9.81 -20.96 -20.86
CA SER A 62 9.58 -19.53 -21.07
C SER A 62 9.94 -19.05 -22.48
N THR A 63 10.71 -19.84 -23.24
CA THR A 63 11.11 -19.49 -24.63
C THR A 63 10.16 -20.04 -25.68
N SER A 64 9.20 -20.89 -25.26
CA SER A 64 8.18 -21.44 -26.15
C SER A 64 7.08 -20.40 -26.45
N THR A 65 6.47 -20.51 -27.63
CA THR A 65 5.28 -19.70 -28.01
C THR A 65 4.15 -19.88 -26.97
N GLN A 66 3.94 -21.10 -26.49
CA GLN A 66 2.96 -21.43 -25.46
C GLN A 66 3.23 -20.69 -24.13
N GLY A 67 4.51 -20.50 -23.77
CA GLY A 67 4.89 -19.73 -22.60
C GLY A 67 4.52 -18.25 -22.71
N GLN A 68 4.85 -17.63 -23.84
CA GLN A 68 4.52 -16.23 -24.13
C GLN A 68 2.99 -16.00 -24.21
N ASP A 69 2.25 -16.95 -24.77
CA ASP A 69 0.79 -16.91 -24.82
C ASP A 69 0.18 -16.97 -23.41
N SER A 70 0.70 -17.83 -22.53
CA SER A 70 0.23 -17.97 -21.15
C SER A 70 0.46 -16.68 -20.32
N LEU A 71 1.62 -16.04 -20.48
CA LEU A 71 1.92 -14.76 -19.82
C LEU A 71 0.97 -13.65 -20.31
N SER A 72 0.85 -13.50 -21.63
CA SER A 72 0.01 -12.46 -22.24
C SER A 72 -1.44 -12.59 -21.80
N LEU A 73 -1.93 -13.83 -21.75
CA LEU A 73 -3.28 -14.13 -21.31
C LEU A 73 -3.50 -13.83 -19.83
N TYR A 74 -2.55 -14.20 -18.98
CA TYR A 74 -2.63 -13.91 -17.55
C TYR A 74 -2.63 -12.39 -17.29
N LEU A 75 -1.75 -11.65 -17.96
CA LEU A 75 -1.70 -10.19 -17.86
C LEU A 75 -3.00 -9.53 -18.37
N GLN A 76 -3.60 -10.06 -19.44
CA GLN A 76 -4.91 -9.58 -19.92
C GLN A 76 -6.02 -9.82 -18.89
N ALA A 77 -6.06 -11.00 -18.26
CA ALA A 77 -7.03 -11.29 -17.20
C ALA A 77 -6.84 -10.38 -15.98
N LEU A 78 -5.60 -10.11 -15.60
CA LEU A 78 -5.27 -9.19 -14.50
C LEU A 78 -5.64 -7.75 -14.82
N ALA A 79 -5.34 -7.27 -16.03
CA ALA A 79 -5.76 -5.94 -16.49
C ALA A 79 -7.29 -5.82 -16.53
N ALA A 80 -7.99 -6.84 -17.04
CA ALA A 80 -9.44 -6.89 -17.03
C ALA A 80 -9.99 -6.81 -15.60
N PHE A 81 -9.42 -7.56 -14.66
CA PHE A 81 -9.80 -7.50 -13.25
C PHE A 81 -9.68 -6.09 -12.66
N TRP A 82 -8.55 -5.39 -12.85
CA TRP A 82 -8.35 -4.05 -12.30
C TRP A 82 -9.29 -3.00 -12.90
N SER A 83 -9.67 -3.16 -14.17
CA SER A 83 -10.59 -2.27 -14.88
C SER A 83 -12.07 -2.60 -14.70
N ALA A 84 -12.40 -3.83 -14.27
CA ALA A 84 -13.77 -4.30 -14.19
C ALA A 84 -14.52 -3.67 -13.02
N PRO A 85 -15.82 -3.36 -13.19
CA PRO A 85 -16.67 -2.96 -12.08
C PRO A 85 -16.84 -4.15 -11.12
N HIS A 86 -16.69 -3.89 -9.83
CA HIS A 86 -16.89 -4.93 -8.81
C HIS A 86 -18.28 -4.80 -8.16
N ALA A 87 -18.96 -5.92 -7.93
CA ALA A 87 -20.34 -5.89 -7.42
C ALA A 87 -20.46 -5.22 -6.04
N SER A 88 -19.41 -5.26 -5.22
CA SER A 88 -19.37 -4.64 -3.89
C SER A 88 -19.01 -3.14 -3.90
N THR A 89 -18.65 -2.55 -5.04
CA THR A 89 -18.08 -1.19 -5.12
C THR A 89 -19.03 -0.17 -5.71
N GLY A 90 -20.29 -0.54 -5.98
CA GLY A 90 -21.28 0.37 -6.55
C GLY A 90 -20.95 0.80 -7.99
N ALA A 91 -20.42 -0.11 -8.81
CA ALA A 91 -20.00 0.08 -10.21
C ALA A 91 -18.66 0.81 -10.43
N LEU A 92 -17.90 1.12 -9.38
CA LEU A 92 -16.50 1.53 -9.53
C LEU A 92 -15.64 0.37 -10.01
N SER A 93 -14.62 0.66 -10.81
CA SER A 93 -13.55 -0.30 -11.09
C SER A 93 -12.86 -0.73 -9.79
N VAL A 94 -12.24 -1.92 -9.77
CA VAL A 94 -11.46 -2.38 -8.61
C VAL A 94 -10.37 -1.36 -8.27
N LEU A 95 -9.67 -0.81 -9.29
CA LEU A 95 -8.66 0.22 -9.12
C LEU A 95 -9.20 1.46 -8.37
N GLU A 96 -10.34 2.01 -8.83
CA GLU A 96 -10.96 3.19 -8.22
C GLU A 96 -11.44 2.90 -6.79
N ALA A 97 -12.00 1.71 -6.57
CA ALA A 97 -12.47 1.31 -5.25
C ALA A 97 -11.31 1.18 -4.26
N VAL A 98 -10.19 0.55 -4.65
CA VAL A 98 -8.98 0.46 -3.81
C VAL A 98 -8.42 1.87 -3.55
N SER A 99 -8.30 2.70 -4.59
CA SER A 99 -7.85 4.09 -4.47
C SER A 99 -8.74 4.90 -3.51
N GLN A 100 -10.07 4.69 -3.55
CA GLN A 100 -11.00 5.32 -2.61
C GLN A 100 -10.77 4.84 -1.17
N GLN A 101 -10.62 3.54 -0.93
CA GLN A 101 -10.36 3.01 0.41
C GLN A 101 -9.00 3.49 0.95
N GLN A 102 -7.98 3.61 0.09
CA GLN A 102 -6.69 4.16 0.49
C GLN A 102 -6.80 5.60 0.98
N ARG A 103 -7.61 6.47 0.34
CA ARG A 103 -7.85 7.84 0.81
C ARG A 103 -8.45 7.85 2.22
N VAL A 104 -9.45 7.00 2.46
CA VAL A 104 -10.11 6.91 3.77
C VAL A 104 -9.13 6.41 4.83
N MET A 105 -8.36 5.35 4.53
CA MET A 105 -7.32 4.83 5.40
C MET A 105 -6.28 5.90 5.75
N PHE A 106 -5.83 6.67 4.76
CA PHE A 106 -4.85 7.75 4.94
C PHE A 106 -5.33 8.82 5.94
N ALA A 107 -6.59 9.23 5.83
CA ALA A 107 -7.20 10.19 6.74
C ALA A 107 -7.34 9.62 8.15
N LEU A 108 -7.83 8.39 8.26
CA LEU A 108 -8.02 7.72 9.56
C LEU A 108 -6.70 7.49 10.31
N GLU A 109 -5.62 7.13 9.62
CA GLU A 109 -4.29 6.98 10.26
C GLU A 109 -3.81 8.31 10.86
N ALA A 110 -3.93 9.41 10.12
CA ALA A 110 -3.54 10.73 10.59
C ALA A 110 -4.43 11.22 11.74
N ASP A 111 -5.74 10.97 11.66
CA ASP A 111 -6.68 11.32 12.72
C ASP A 111 -6.43 10.50 14.00
N LEU A 112 -6.01 9.23 13.89
CA LEU A 112 -5.60 8.41 15.04
C LEU A 112 -4.32 8.95 15.69
N GLN A 113 -3.34 9.40 14.90
CA GLN A 113 -2.14 10.06 15.45
C GLN A 113 -2.49 11.35 16.20
N LEU A 114 -3.43 12.13 15.67
CA LEU A 114 -3.94 13.33 16.34
C LEU A 114 -4.65 12.99 17.65
N LEU A 115 -5.49 11.96 17.64
CA LEU A 115 -6.19 11.50 18.84
C LEU A 115 -5.21 11.10 19.94
N ASP A 116 -4.19 10.30 19.59
CA ASP A 116 -3.15 9.88 20.54
C ASP A 116 -2.38 11.06 21.12
N ALA A 117 -1.98 12.02 20.28
CA ALA A 117 -1.26 13.20 20.73
C ALA A 117 -2.11 14.08 21.67
N ARG A 118 -3.41 14.22 21.39
CA ARG A 118 -4.34 14.95 22.28
C ARG A 118 -4.49 14.24 23.63
N GLN A 119 -4.66 12.92 23.63
CA GLN A 119 -4.75 12.14 24.86
C GLN A 119 -3.47 12.27 25.70
N GLN A 120 -2.30 12.16 25.07
CA GLN A 120 -1.01 12.35 25.74
C GLN A 120 -0.87 13.77 26.33
N LEU A 121 -1.31 14.80 25.59
CA LEU A 121 -1.29 16.18 26.07
C LEU A 121 -2.19 16.35 27.30
N THR A 122 -3.43 15.86 27.27
CA THR A 122 -4.35 15.94 28.42
C THR A 122 -3.77 15.26 29.66
N LEU A 123 -3.13 14.09 29.51
CA LEU A 123 -2.47 13.41 30.62
C LEU A 123 -1.28 14.20 31.18
N ALA A 124 -0.48 14.81 30.29
CA ALA A 124 0.66 15.64 30.70
C ALA A 124 0.22 16.93 31.40
N GLU A 125 -0.84 17.58 30.93
CA GLU A 125 -1.42 18.77 31.56
C GLU A 125 -1.94 18.45 32.97
N GLN A 126 -2.69 17.36 33.14
CA GLN A 126 -3.15 16.91 34.46
C GLN A 126 -1.98 16.56 35.40
N ALA A 127 -0.89 16.01 34.89
CA ALA A 127 0.32 15.74 35.67
C ALA A 127 1.02 17.03 36.08
N HIS A 128 1.08 18.01 35.18
CA HIS A 128 1.66 19.33 35.46
C HIS A 128 0.82 20.13 36.46
N GLU A 129 -0.51 20.09 36.39
CA GLU A 129 -1.41 20.72 37.38
C GLU A 129 -1.17 20.18 38.79
N LYS A 130 -0.87 18.88 38.92
CA LYS A 130 -0.53 18.26 40.21
C LYS A 130 0.84 18.70 40.75
N LYS A 131 1.75 19.16 39.88
CA LYS A 131 3.14 19.56 40.21
C LYS A 131 3.61 20.73 39.33
N PRO A 132 3.09 21.95 39.53
CA PRO A 132 3.31 23.07 38.60
C PRO A 132 4.75 23.59 38.58
N GLY A 133 5.53 23.35 39.63
CA GLY A 133 6.96 23.72 39.69
C GLY A 133 7.91 22.73 39.02
N ASP A 134 7.40 21.63 38.45
CA ASP A 134 8.23 20.61 37.80
C ASP A 134 8.60 21.03 36.37
N ALA A 135 9.87 21.40 36.18
CA ALA A 135 10.42 21.78 34.88
C ALA A 135 10.32 20.65 33.82
N GLN A 136 10.35 19.39 34.24
CA GLN A 136 10.19 18.25 33.33
C GLN A 136 8.75 18.16 32.83
N ALA A 137 7.77 18.35 33.72
CA ALA A 137 6.35 18.37 33.35
C ALA A 137 6.04 19.54 32.39
N GLN A 138 6.60 20.72 32.64
CA GLN A 138 6.43 21.88 31.76
C GLN A 138 7.06 21.63 30.37
N THR A 139 8.24 21.03 30.32
CA THR A 139 8.93 20.68 29.06
C THR A 139 8.14 19.62 28.28
N ALA A 140 7.56 18.63 28.97
CA ALA A 140 6.74 17.59 28.34
C ALA A 140 5.47 18.19 27.70
N VAL A 141 4.76 19.08 28.40
CA VAL A 141 3.57 19.77 27.86
C VAL A 141 3.94 20.64 26.64
N ALA A 142 5.07 21.36 26.70
CA ALA A 142 5.54 22.16 25.57
C ALA A 142 5.86 21.29 24.34
N SER A 143 6.54 20.17 24.53
CA SER A 143 6.87 19.21 23.45
C SER A 143 5.62 18.57 22.83
N LEU A 144 4.63 18.19 23.66
CA LEU A 144 3.38 17.61 23.18
C LEU A 144 2.53 18.63 22.41
N ASN A 145 2.52 19.89 22.84
CA ASN A 145 1.88 20.97 22.08
C ASN A 145 2.54 21.18 20.72
N ALA A 146 3.88 21.20 20.66
CA ALA A 146 4.61 21.29 19.40
C ALA A 146 4.27 20.11 18.48
N ARG A 147 4.28 18.88 19.01
CA ARG A 147 3.89 17.68 18.27
C ARG A 147 2.45 17.74 17.76
N LEU A 148 1.50 18.16 18.59
CA LEU A 148 0.09 18.29 18.20
C LEU A 148 -0.08 19.30 17.07
N LYS A 149 0.65 20.41 17.11
CA LYS A 149 0.68 21.40 16.03
C LYS A 149 1.19 20.78 14.72
N THR A 150 2.33 20.09 14.76
CA THR A 150 2.89 19.38 13.59
C THR A 150 1.91 18.39 12.99
N LEU A 151 1.26 17.57 13.83
CA LEU A 151 0.26 16.58 13.38
C LEU A 151 -0.97 17.27 12.77
N THR A 152 -1.41 18.39 13.33
CA THR A 152 -2.56 19.14 12.82
C THR A 152 -2.28 19.71 11.44
N GLU A 153 -1.12 20.35 11.27
CA GLU A 153 -0.69 20.87 9.97
C GLU A 153 -0.48 19.75 8.94
N GLY A 154 0.13 18.62 9.33
CA GLY A 154 0.27 17.45 8.46
C GLY A 154 -1.08 16.85 8.04
N ARG A 155 -2.06 16.80 8.96
CA ARG A 155 -3.42 16.36 8.66
C ARG A 155 -4.12 17.28 7.67
N HIS A 156 -3.89 18.58 7.73
CA HIS A 156 -4.42 19.53 6.74
C HIS A 156 -3.82 19.30 5.35
N LEU A 157 -2.53 18.94 5.23
CA LEU A 157 -1.95 18.57 3.93
C LEU A 157 -2.67 17.37 3.31
N ILE A 158 -2.96 16.35 4.13
CA ILE A 158 -3.72 15.16 3.71
C ILE A 158 -5.13 15.55 3.28
N GLU A 159 -5.82 16.36 4.08
CA GLU A 159 -7.19 16.81 3.78
C GLU A 159 -7.26 17.58 2.48
N ASN A 160 -6.39 18.57 2.29
CA ASN A 160 -6.34 19.39 1.09
C ASN A 160 -6.06 18.54 -0.15
N ARG A 161 -5.19 17.54 -0.05
CA ARG A 161 -4.93 16.59 -1.15
C ARG A 161 -6.16 15.75 -1.48
N ILE A 162 -6.85 15.22 -0.47
CA ILE A 162 -8.07 14.41 -0.67
C ILE A 162 -9.21 15.26 -1.26
N LEU A 163 -9.47 16.46 -0.72
CA LEU A 163 -10.50 17.38 -1.22
C LEU A 163 -10.23 17.81 -2.66
N HIS A 164 -8.98 18.07 -2.99
CA HIS A 164 -8.59 18.45 -4.36
C HIS A 164 -8.87 17.31 -5.34
N GLU A 165 -8.55 16.07 -5.00
CA GLU A 165 -8.82 14.94 -5.91
C GLU A 165 -10.29 14.58 -6.03
N THR A 166 -11.04 14.64 -4.92
CA THR A 166 -12.43 14.13 -4.88
C THR A 166 -13.45 15.17 -5.32
N SER A 167 -13.14 16.45 -5.17
CA SER A 167 -14.10 17.53 -5.41
C SER A 167 -13.50 18.75 -6.09
N ASN A 168 -12.23 18.71 -6.48
CA ASN A 168 -11.48 19.86 -7.01
C ASN A 168 -11.54 21.10 -6.10
N ASN A 169 -11.69 20.85 -4.79
CA ASN A 169 -11.73 21.88 -3.75
C ASN A 169 -10.39 21.92 -3.01
N ALA A 170 -10.07 23.08 -2.43
CA ALA A 170 -8.81 23.35 -1.74
C ALA A 170 -7.58 23.42 -2.64
N THR A 171 -6.56 24.14 -2.16
CA THR A 171 -5.25 24.20 -2.83
C THR A 171 -4.46 22.95 -2.43
N PRO A 172 -4.04 22.10 -3.39
CA PRO A 172 -3.35 20.87 -3.06
C PRO A 172 -1.93 21.17 -2.58
N PRO A 173 -1.39 20.39 -1.63
CA PRO A 173 0.03 20.46 -1.29
C PRO A 173 0.89 20.02 -2.49
N GLN A 174 2.18 20.33 -2.49
CA GLN A 174 3.10 19.65 -3.40
C GLN A 174 3.13 18.16 -3.10
N THR A 175 3.13 17.35 -4.15
CA THR A 175 3.17 15.90 -4.05
C THR A 175 4.26 15.37 -4.97
N VAL A 176 5.18 14.60 -4.40
CA VAL A 176 6.36 14.10 -5.11
C VAL A 176 6.54 12.61 -4.88
N SER A 177 6.99 11.91 -5.92
CA SER A 177 7.49 10.54 -5.85
C SER A 177 8.97 10.54 -5.43
N ILE A 178 9.45 9.38 -5.02
CA ILE A 178 10.82 9.20 -4.52
C ILE A 178 11.57 8.26 -5.46
N THR A 179 12.73 8.69 -5.94
CA THR A 179 13.59 7.89 -6.80
C THR A 179 15.01 7.83 -6.24
N LEU A 180 15.55 6.63 -6.15
CA LEU A 180 16.95 6.36 -5.83
C LEU A 180 17.79 6.58 -7.08
N TYR A 181 18.94 7.25 -6.96
CA TYR A 181 19.86 7.38 -8.08
C TYR A 181 21.32 7.33 -7.62
N SER A 182 22.23 6.98 -8.51
CA SER A 182 23.67 7.07 -8.28
C SER A 182 24.22 8.28 -9.04
N THR A 183 25.17 9.00 -8.45
CA THR A 183 25.91 10.06 -9.16
C THR A 183 26.85 9.49 -10.20
N ALA A 184 27.25 8.21 -10.07
CA ALA A 184 28.07 7.50 -11.04
C ALA A 184 27.26 7.00 -12.26
N SER A 185 25.94 6.85 -12.12
CA SER A 185 25.04 6.45 -13.21
C SER A 185 23.68 7.15 -13.07
N PRO A 186 23.51 8.35 -13.66
CA PRO A 186 22.27 9.11 -13.59
C PRO A 186 21.08 8.39 -14.22
N ASP A 187 21.35 7.54 -15.22
CA ASP A 187 20.35 6.76 -15.96
C ASP A 187 19.91 5.50 -15.19
N GLY A 188 20.71 5.04 -14.23
CA GLY A 188 20.43 3.86 -13.40
C GLY A 188 19.47 4.11 -12.22
N SER A 189 18.53 5.03 -12.37
CA SER A 189 17.62 5.43 -11.29
C SER A 189 16.50 4.41 -11.04
N THR A 190 16.04 4.29 -9.79
CA THR A 190 15.00 3.31 -9.39
C THR A 190 13.97 3.97 -8.50
N SER A 191 12.70 3.96 -8.92
CA SER A 191 11.60 4.53 -8.15
C SER A 191 11.21 3.65 -6.96
N LEU A 192 10.83 4.29 -5.85
CA LEU A 192 10.12 3.64 -4.74
C LEU A 192 8.62 3.72 -5.03
N ASN A 193 8.07 2.66 -5.62
CA ASN A 193 6.69 2.60 -6.10
C ASN A 193 5.68 2.67 -4.95
N GLY A 194 4.58 3.40 -5.16
CA GLY A 194 3.57 3.60 -4.12
C GLY A 194 4.00 4.54 -2.97
N CYS A 195 5.26 4.99 -2.94
CA CYS A 195 5.75 5.95 -1.94
C CYS A 195 5.62 7.38 -2.45
N PHE A 196 5.19 8.30 -1.59
CA PHE A 196 5.12 9.72 -1.94
C PHE A 196 5.25 10.62 -0.71
N ILE A 197 5.49 11.89 -0.97
CA ILE A 197 5.60 12.94 0.05
C ILE A 197 4.55 14.01 -0.23
N LEU A 198 3.89 14.51 0.83
CA LEU A 198 3.07 15.73 0.81
C LEU A 198 3.78 16.83 1.60
N THR A 199 3.93 18.01 1.00
CA THR A 199 4.49 19.19 1.66
C THR A 199 3.98 20.47 1.01
N GLU A 200 4.01 21.60 1.70
CA GLU A 200 3.80 22.90 1.03
C GLU A 200 4.97 23.21 0.08
N HIS A 201 6.20 22.99 0.56
CA HIS A 201 7.43 23.29 -0.16
C HIS A 201 8.51 22.26 0.17
N LEU A 202 9.12 21.66 -0.86
CA LEU A 202 10.33 20.85 -0.68
C LEU A 202 11.42 21.65 0.03
N HIS A 203 12.12 21.00 0.95
CA HIS A 203 13.16 21.61 1.80
C HIS A 203 12.66 22.80 2.66
N GLY A 204 11.35 22.98 2.79
CA GLY A 204 10.73 23.99 3.64
C GLY A 204 10.75 23.64 5.13
N PRO A 205 10.51 24.63 6.01
CA PRO A 205 10.48 24.45 7.47
C PRO A 205 9.11 23.96 7.98
N ARG A 206 8.12 23.79 7.10
CA ARG A 206 6.77 23.35 7.47
C ARG A 206 6.65 21.83 7.47
N PRO A 207 5.65 21.28 8.19
CA PRO A 207 5.44 19.85 8.27
C PRO A 207 5.36 19.17 6.92
N THR A 208 5.84 17.93 6.90
CA THR A 208 5.91 17.09 5.71
C THR A 208 5.35 15.72 6.06
N VAL A 209 4.52 15.18 5.17
CA VAL A 209 3.96 13.83 5.31
C VAL A 209 4.71 12.90 4.36
N LEU A 210 5.28 11.82 4.89
CA LEU A 210 5.78 10.70 4.10
C LEU A 210 4.73 9.60 4.14
N TYR A 211 4.43 9.01 2.99
CA TYR A 211 3.77 7.73 2.93
C TYR A 211 4.65 6.69 2.28
N THR A 212 4.71 5.55 2.94
CA THR A 212 5.25 4.32 2.40
C THR A 212 4.28 3.19 2.70
N PRO A 213 4.06 2.24 1.78
CA PRO A 213 3.11 1.16 2.02
C PRO A 213 3.40 0.34 3.29
N GLN A 214 4.68 0.22 3.69
CA GLN A 214 5.11 -0.58 4.84
C GLN A 214 5.02 0.16 6.19
N PHE A 215 5.05 1.50 6.20
CA PHE A 215 5.00 2.29 7.43
C PHE A 215 3.72 3.13 7.57
N GLY A 216 2.91 3.22 6.51
CA GLY A 216 1.70 4.05 6.45
C GLY A 216 2.02 5.54 6.46
N VAL A 217 1.12 6.34 7.03
CA VAL A 217 1.25 7.79 7.13
C VAL A 217 2.22 8.18 8.24
N GLU A 218 3.25 8.96 7.92
CA GLU A 218 4.19 9.50 8.89
C GLU A 218 4.33 11.02 8.72
N ILE A 219 4.06 11.77 9.80
CA ILE A 219 4.10 13.24 9.79
C ILE A 219 5.36 13.73 10.51
N PHE A 220 6.14 14.57 9.84
CA PHE A 220 7.40 15.13 10.32
C PHE A 220 7.30 16.64 10.47
N GLU A 221 8.10 17.19 11.38
CA GLU A 221 8.15 18.64 11.66
C GLU A 221 8.57 19.46 10.44
N HIS A 222 9.50 18.93 9.64
CA HIS A 222 9.95 19.56 8.40
C HIS A 222 10.59 18.54 7.45
N PHE A 223 10.81 18.95 6.19
CA PHE A 223 11.29 18.07 5.13
C PHE A 223 12.62 17.38 5.46
N SER A 224 13.60 18.09 6.02
CA SER A 224 14.91 17.51 6.34
C SER A 224 14.85 16.47 7.46
N ALA A 225 13.91 16.59 8.42
CA ALA A 225 13.70 15.56 9.44
C ALA A 225 13.17 14.26 8.80
N MET A 226 12.21 14.39 7.89
CA MET A 226 11.68 13.28 7.10
C MET A 226 12.79 12.62 6.26
N GLU A 227 13.53 13.41 5.49
CA GLU A 227 14.57 12.90 4.60
C GLU A 227 15.67 12.16 5.38
N ASN A 228 16.08 12.68 6.55
CA ASN A 228 17.04 12.00 7.42
C ASN A 228 16.54 10.66 7.95
N VAL A 229 15.24 10.55 8.27
CA VAL A 229 14.63 9.27 8.68
C VAL A 229 14.61 8.29 7.50
N LEU A 230 14.15 8.72 6.33
CA LEU A 230 14.08 7.89 5.13
C LEU A 230 15.47 7.37 4.72
N ARG A 231 16.46 8.26 4.66
CA ARG A 231 17.85 7.94 4.34
C ARG A 231 18.45 6.89 5.28
N ARG A 232 18.23 7.03 6.59
CA ARG A 232 18.65 6.04 7.59
C ARG A 232 17.97 4.68 7.38
N ARG A 233 16.66 4.67 7.13
CA ARG A 233 15.92 3.43 6.86
C ARG A 233 16.42 2.69 5.62
N LEU A 234 16.76 3.42 4.56
CA LEU A 234 17.29 2.84 3.32
C LEU A 234 18.65 2.15 3.46
N VAL A 235 19.34 2.31 4.60
CA VAL A 235 20.59 1.58 4.90
C VAL A 235 20.52 0.72 6.18
N SER A 236 19.38 0.70 6.86
CA SER A 236 19.13 -0.12 8.05
C SER A 236 18.56 -1.48 7.63
N GLY A 237 19.12 -2.59 8.10
CA GLY A 237 18.85 -3.95 7.57
C GLY A 237 17.38 -4.26 7.22
N ASP A 238 16.53 -4.37 8.23
CA ASP A 238 15.13 -4.75 8.03
C ASP A 238 14.32 -3.64 7.35
N ASP A 239 14.53 -2.37 7.73
CA ASP A 239 13.82 -1.24 7.14
C ASP A 239 14.15 -1.07 5.64
N LYS A 240 15.41 -1.31 5.25
CA LYS A 240 15.85 -1.29 3.85
C LYS A 240 15.11 -2.37 3.08
N THR A 241 15.01 -3.57 3.65
CA THR A 241 14.30 -4.69 3.03
C THR A 241 12.82 -4.35 2.82
N LEU A 242 12.19 -3.74 3.83
CA LEU A 242 10.81 -3.28 3.74
C LEU A 242 10.63 -2.19 2.67
N LEU A 243 11.50 -1.18 2.61
CA LEU A 243 11.41 -0.11 1.62
C LEU A 243 11.70 -0.58 0.20
N LEU A 244 12.65 -1.51 0.01
CA LEU A 244 12.96 -2.10 -1.29
C LEU A 244 11.91 -3.09 -1.79
N ALA A 245 10.92 -3.46 -0.96
CA ALA A 245 9.73 -4.14 -1.44
C ALA A 245 8.91 -3.28 -2.44
N ASN A 246 9.08 -1.96 -2.39
CA ASN A 246 8.52 -1.00 -3.36
C ASN A 246 9.37 -0.82 -4.62
N VAL A 247 10.29 -1.74 -4.87
CA VAL A 247 11.10 -1.79 -6.09
C VAL A 247 10.81 -3.12 -6.77
N ALA A 248 10.60 -3.09 -8.08
CA ALA A 248 10.46 -4.30 -8.89
C ALA A 248 11.65 -5.24 -8.64
N GLN A 249 11.37 -6.53 -8.48
CA GLN A 249 12.33 -7.54 -8.04
C GLN A 249 13.61 -7.52 -8.88
N ARG A 250 13.49 -7.36 -10.20
CA ARG A 250 14.64 -7.25 -11.14
C ARG A 250 15.56 -6.07 -10.87
N HIS A 251 15.08 -4.99 -10.26
CA HIS A 251 15.86 -3.78 -9.98
C HIS A 251 16.36 -3.70 -8.52
N ARG A 252 15.95 -4.61 -7.62
CA ARG A 252 16.32 -4.53 -6.19
C ARG A 252 17.82 -4.65 -5.92
N ALA A 253 18.52 -5.48 -6.70
CA ALA A 253 19.97 -5.63 -6.60
C ALA A 253 20.68 -4.32 -6.99
N GLN A 254 20.27 -3.72 -8.12
CA GLN A 254 20.77 -2.42 -8.57
C GLN A 254 20.47 -1.32 -7.55
N ALA A 255 19.23 -1.23 -7.05
CA ALA A 255 18.85 -0.26 -6.02
C ALA A 255 19.70 -0.41 -4.74
N SER A 256 20.01 -1.66 -4.36
CA SER A 256 20.87 -1.94 -3.20
C SER A 256 22.29 -1.46 -3.39
N GLU A 257 22.83 -1.54 -4.61
CA GLU A 257 24.17 -1.05 -4.95
C GLU A 257 24.18 0.48 -5.04
N THR A 258 23.17 1.08 -5.66
CA THR A 258 22.98 2.54 -5.68
C THR A 258 23.01 3.14 -4.26
N LEU A 259 22.37 2.47 -3.30
CA LEU A 259 22.35 2.91 -1.90
C LEU A 259 23.70 2.76 -1.17
N ARG A 260 24.65 1.96 -1.69
CA ARG A 260 26.02 1.85 -1.17
C ARG A 260 26.89 3.01 -1.65
N ASP A 261 26.72 3.43 -2.89
CA ASP A 261 27.43 4.58 -3.48
C ASP A 261 27.00 5.91 -2.86
N GLY A 262 25.76 5.98 -2.41
CA GLY A 262 25.23 7.11 -1.65
C GLY A 262 23.71 7.05 -1.53
N GLN A 263 23.17 7.66 -0.49
CA GLN A 263 21.71 7.66 -0.23
C GLN A 263 21.03 8.78 -1.03
N TYR A 264 21.36 8.94 -2.32
CA TYR A 264 20.85 10.05 -3.11
C TYR A 264 19.39 9.84 -3.52
N LEU A 265 18.57 10.83 -3.17
CA LEU A 265 17.13 10.83 -3.40
C LEU A 265 16.77 11.94 -4.37
N ARG A 266 15.97 11.61 -5.38
CA ARG A 266 15.34 12.55 -6.31
C ARG A 266 13.85 12.59 -6.04
N TYR A 267 13.31 13.80 -6.03
CA TYR A 267 11.90 14.07 -5.79
C TYR A 267 11.26 14.61 -7.08
N THR A 268 10.35 13.83 -7.65
CA THR A 268 9.69 14.19 -8.92
C THR A 268 8.23 14.51 -8.67
N PRO A 269 7.70 15.66 -9.12
CA PRO A 269 6.28 15.98 -8.97
C PRO A 269 5.37 14.91 -9.55
N ILE A 270 4.35 14.53 -8.79
CA ILE A 270 3.25 13.70 -9.28
C ILE A 270 2.16 14.63 -9.79
N THR A 271 1.96 14.64 -11.11
CA THR A 271 0.91 15.42 -11.77
C THR A 271 -0.35 14.56 -11.91
N GLY A 272 -1.38 14.85 -11.12
CA GLY A 272 -2.67 14.14 -11.15
C GLY A 272 -3.08 13.56 -9.80
N PRO A 273 -4.05 12.61 -9.79
CA PRO A 273 -4.52 11.96 -8.57
C PRO A 273 -3.43 11.06 -7.98
N VAL A 274 -2.89 11.40 -6.80
CA VAL A 274 -1.75 10.73 -6.18
C VAL A 274 -2.07 9.27 -5.85
N PHE A 275 -3.26 8.99 -5.32
CA PHE A 275 -3.61 7.64 -4.88
C PHE A 275 -3.70 6.69 -6.08
N SER A 276 -4.33 7.12 -7.17
CA SER A 276 -4.37 6.32 -8.40
C SER A 276 -3.01 6.23 -9.08
N ALA A 277 -2.21 7.31 -9.09
CA ALA A 277 -0.85 7.27 -9.65
C ALA A 277 0.06 6.30 -8.88
N CYS A 278 -0.01 6.31 -7.55
CA CYS A 278 0.75 5.41 -6.68
C CYS A 278 0.28 3.97 -6.83
N LEU A 279 -1.03 3.74 -6.95
CA LEU A 279 -1.57 2.41 -7.20
C LEU A 279 -1.11 1.88 -8.56
N HIS A 280 -1.18 2.68 -9.63
CA HIS A 280 -0.64 2.28 -10.94
C HIS A 280 0.85 1.92 -10.86
N ALA A 281 1.68 2.70 -10.16
CA ALA A 281 3.10 2.36 -10.00
C ALA A 281 3.31 1.00 -9.29
N LEU A 282 2.43 0.63 -8.34
CA LEU A 282 2.44 -0.69 -7.71
C LEU A 282 1.94 -1.79 -8.66
N LEU A 283 0.97 -1.50 -9.54
CA LEU A 283 0.51 -2.44 -10.56
C LEU A 283 1.56 -2.67 -11.66
N ASP A 284 2.26 -1.62 -12.09
CA ASP A 284 3.39 -1.73 -13.02
C ASP A 284 4.51 -2.58 -12.42
N GLN A 285 4.76 -2.42 -11.11
CA GLN A 285 5.68 -3.28 -10.38
C GLN A 285 5.20 -4.74 -10.35
N GLN A 286 3.93 -4.97 -10.00
CA GLN A 286 3.32 -6.30 -9.95
C GLN A 286 3.44 -6.98 -11.32
N GLN A 287 3.12 -6.29 -12.41
CA GLN A 287 3.28 -6.79 -13.76
C GLN A 287 4.74 -7.15 -14.07
N ALA A 288 5.70 -6.27 -13.77
CA ALA A 288 7.12 -6.54 -14.00
C ALA A 288 7.63 -7.75 -13.20
N ASP A 289 7.13 -7.95 -11.98
CA ASP A 289 7.48 -9.09 -11.13
C ASP A 289 6.86 -10.39 -11.67
N ILE A 290 5.63 -10.32 -12.22
CA ILE A 290 4.99 -11.45 -12.92
C ILE A 290 5.78 -11.81 -14.18
N GLU A 291 6.12 -10.85 -15.04
CA GLU A 291 6.95 -11.08 -16.22
C GLU A 291 8.28 -11.76 -15.84
N GLN A 292 8.89 -11.33 -14.74
CA GLN A 292 10.10 -11.97 -14.21
C GLN A 292 9.83 -13.41 -13.74
N ALA A 293 8.71 -13.68 -13.07
CA ALA A 293 8.35 -15.03 -12.65
C ALA A 293 8.22 -16.00 -13.84
N PHE A 294 7.61 -15.52 -14.94
CA PHE A 294 7.43 -16.28 -16.18
C PHE A 294 8.74 -16.46 -16.98
N SER A 295 9.72 -15.57 -16.84
CA SER A 295 11.02 -15.68 -17.55
C SER A 295 12.04 -16.61 -16.88
N ALA A 296 11.74 -17.16 -15.69
CA ALA A 296 12.63 -18.10 -15.02
C ALA A 296 12.69 -19.45 -15.76
N SER A 297 13.83 -19.77 -16.36
CA SER A 297 14.06 -21.04 -17.06
C SER A 297 13.84 -22.24 -16.12
N HIS A 298 12.91 -23.13 -16.49
CA HIS A 298 12.62 -24.42 -15.85
C HIS A 298 11.94 -24.32 -14.48
N SER A 299 10.68 -23.87 -14.47
CA SER A 299 9.80 -23.98 -13.30
C SER A 299 8.69 -24.99 -13.53
N THR A 300 8.26 -25.68 -12.47
CA THR A 300 7.01 -26.43 -12.50
C THR A 300 5.83 -25.46 -12.45
N PHE A 301 4.66 -25.92 -12.89
CA PHE A 301 3.43 -25.13 -12.80
C PHE A 301 3.16 -24.61 -11.37
N ASP A 302 3.30 -25.48 -10.35
CA ASP A 302 3.08 -25.10 -8.95
C ASP A 302 4.07 -24.05 -8.45
N ALA A 303 5.34 -24.15 -8.87
CA ALA A 303 6.36 -23.17 -8.53
C ALA A 303 6.08 -21.82 -9.19
N LEU A 304 5.63 -21.82 -10.46
CA LEU A 304 5.21 -20.61 -11.16
C LEU A 304 3.96 -20.00 -10.51
N ALA A 305 2.93 -20.80 -10.22
CA ALA A 305 1.70 -20.36 -9.57
C ALA A 305 1.98 -19.73 -8.20
N THR A 306 2.90 -20.33 -7.42
CA THR A 306 3.33 -19.78 -6.14
C THR A 306 4.04 -18.44 -6.31
N LYS A 307 4.96 -18.31 -7.28
CA LYS A 307 5.64 -17.05 -7.58
C LYS A 307 4.66 -15.95 -8.00
N VAL A 308 3.75 -16.25 -8.93
CA VAL A 308 2.73 -15.32 -9.41
C VAL A 308 1.83 -14.87 -8.26
N ARG A 309 1.36 -15.81 -7.42
CA ARG A 309 0.56 -15.47 -6.23
C ARG A 309 1.29 -14.52 -5.28
N ASN A 310 2.60 -14.70 -5.10
CA ASN A 310 3.39 -13.78 -4.27
C ASN A 310 3.48 -12.38 -4.88
N CYS A 311 3.50 -12.26 -6.22
CA CYS A 311 3.45 -10.96 -6.92
C CYS A 311 2.09 -10.25 -6.77
N LEU A 312 1.00 -10.99 -6.51
CA LEU A 312 -0.35 -10.42 -6.33
C LEU A 312 -0.53 -9.68 -5.00
N ALA A 313 0.33 -9.95 -4.02
CA ALA A 313 0.25 -9.30 -2.71
C ALA A 313 0.68 -7.83 -2.80
N LEU A 314 -0.27 -6.90 -2.64
CA LEU A 314 0.02 -5.47 -2.54
C LEU A 314 0.11 -5.02 -1.07
N PRO A 315 1.11 -4.21 -0.69
CA PRO A 315 1.35 -3.78 0.69
C PRO A 315 0.40 -2.66 1.15
N LEU A 316 -0.91 -2.81 0.97
CA LEU A 316 -1.90 -1.74 1.17
C LEU A 316 -2.63 -1.81 2.51
N LYS A 317 -2.08 -2.54 3.49
CA LYS A 317 -2.76 -2.84 4.77
C LYS A 317 -2.67 -1.70 5.81
N GLY A 318 -1.97 -0.62 5.48
CA GLY A 318 -1.74 0.50 6.41
C GLY A 318 -0.57 0.26 7.37
N SER A 319 -0.39 1.18 8.31
CA SER A 319 0.72 1.22 9.25
C SER A 319 0.68 0.06 10.25
N PRO A 320 1.79 -0.70 10.42
CA PRO A 320 1.86 -1.80 11.38
C PRO A 320 1.55 -1.38 12.83
N GLY A 321 1.95 -0.16 13.20
CA GLY A 321 1.68 0.40 14.53
C GLY A 321 0.20 0.62 14.80
N VAL A 322 -0.59 0.98 13.77
CA VAL A 322 -2.04 1.11 13.91
C VAL A 322 -2.72 -0.26 13.86
N LEU A 323 -2.25 -1.17 13.00
CA LEU A 323 -2.73 -2.55 12.93
C LEU A 323 -2.58 -3.27 14.28
N ALA A 324 -1.48 -3.04 15.00
CA ALA A 324 -1.24 -3.62 16.32
C ALA A 324 -2.27 -3.19 17.39
N ARG A 325 -3.05 -2.14 17.14
CA ARG A 325 -4.07 -1.60 18.05
C ARG A 325 -5.47 -2.13 17.74
N LEU A 326 -5.65 -2.86 16.64
CA LEU A 326 -6.93 -3.45 16.29
C LEU A 326 -7.29 -4.54 17.33
N PRO A 327 -8.48 -4.50 17.95
CA PRO A 327 -8.89 -5.51 18.91
C PRO A 327 -8.85 -6.91 18.30
N GLU A 328 -8.33 -7.89 19.05
CA GLU A 328 -8.17 -9.28 18.60
C GLU A 328 -9.50 -9.92 18.14
N ALA A 329 -10.61 -9.52 18.76
CA ALA A 329 -11.97 -9.94 18.39
C ALA A 329 -12.45 -9.34 17.05
N LEU A 330 -11.94 -8.17 16.67
CA LEU A 330 -12.25 -7.50 15.41
C LEU A 330 -11.33 -7.97 14.27
N ALA A 331 -10.07 -8.31 14.57
CA ALA A 331 -9.13 -8.92 13.62
C ALA A 331 -9.56 -10.31 13.11
N ARG A 332 -10.45 -11.01 13.83
CA ARG A 332 -10.99 -12.33 13.45
C ARG A 332 -12.25 -12.25 12.58
N VAL A 333 -12.80 -11.07 12.32
CA VAL A 333 -13.94 -10.89 11.40
C VAL A 333 -13.40 -10.68 9.97
N GLY A 334 -12.67 -11.69 9.47
CA GLY A 334 -12.59 -11.92 8.02
C GLY A 334 -13.93 -12.45 7.51
N PRO A 335 -14.20 -12.42 6.20
CA PRO A 335 -15.51 -12.75 5.66
C PRO A 335 -15.89 -14.16 6.10
N ARG A 336 -16.98 -14.28 6.86
CA ARG A 336 -17.69 -15.56 6.95
C ARG A 336 -18.12 -15.87 5.52
N CYS A 337 -17.41 -16.78 4.88
CA CYS A 337 -17.88 -17.43 3.66
C CYS A 337 -19.32 -17.87 3.95
N ILE A 338 -20.29 -17.20 3.36
CA ILE A 338 -21.64 -17.72 3.26
C ILE A 338 -21.49 -18.89 2.28
N GLY A 339 -21.15 -20.05 2.82
CA GLY A 339 -21.18 -21.30 2.10
C GLY A 339 -22.62 -21.48 1.63
N THR A 340 -22.85 -21.23 0.35
CA THR A 340 -23.98 -21.79 -0.38
C THR A 340 -23.85 -23.30 -0.27
N LYS A 341 -24.53 -23.88 0.73
CA LYS A 341 -24.82 -25.31 0.72
C LYS A 341 -25.67 -25.55 -0.53
N LEU A 342 -25.03 -26.05 -1.59
CA LEU A 342 -25.75 -26.72 -2.66
C LEU A 342 -26.58 -27.86 -2.02
N PRO A 343 -27.87 -27.98 -2.34
CA PRO A 343 -28.65 -29.12 -1.89
C PRO A 343 -28.10 -30.40 -2.53
N ASN A 344 -27.83 -31.39 -1.67
CA ASN A 344 -27.34 -32.70 -2.04
C ASN A 344 -28.40 -33.42 -2.91
N PRO A 345 -28.07 -33.88 -4.14
CA PRO A 345 -28.99 -34.68 -4.92
C PRO A 345 -28.84 -36.16 -4.49
N ARG A 346 -29.99 -36.82 -4.24
CA ARG A 346 -30.20 -38.21 -3.71
C ARG A 346 -30.34 -38.22 -2.18
N SER A 347 -31.38 -38.75 -1.55
CA SER A 347 -32.53 -39.62 -1.86
C SER A 347 -33.38 -39.71 -0.57
N PRO A 348 -34.59 -40.32 -0.53
CA PRO A 348 -35.26 -41.18 -1.51
C PRO A 348 -36.42 -40.55 -2.26
#